data_AF-A0A7W3N994-F1
#
_entry.id   AF-A0A7W3N994-F1
#
_cell.length_a   1.000
_cell.length_b   1.000
_cell.length_c   1.000
_cell.angle_alpha   90.00
_cell.angle_beta   90.00
_cell.angle_gamma   90.00
#
_symmetry.space_group_name_H-M   'P 1'
#
loop_
_entity.id
_entity.type
_entity.pdbx_description
1 polymer ?
#
loop_
_entity_poly.entity_id
_entity_poly.type
_entity_poly.pdbx_seq_one_letter_code
_entity_poly.pdbx_strand_id
1 'polypeptide(L)'
;MPRWIKRMLVVFITVFTFGLVTPPEYLYVDDAKADKQHKAGYVRETTPVTAVIEDIHLPYEEPKYEDVSSFVTYAMESAEKQSVEKFGTKIGPVIEDEFRQAVLPKIEEVLTDIGTEREQSIQNLEISEHPAAGYGEKIFHVYDRETGQDLIRFHVRRENPPKDGYWFNFHYHAAADNFQKHYDLGKIYWNRNMPPKWFS
;
A
#
# COMPACT_ATOMS: atom_id res chain seq x y z
N MET A 1 -21.83 -28.39 3.96
CA MET A 1 -21.02 -29.49 4.55
C MET A 1 -20.03 -28.90 5.53
N PRO A 2 -19.81 -29.52 6.70
CA PRO A 2 -18.85 -28.99 7.66
C PRO A 2 -17.43 -29.04 7.05
N ARG A 3 -16.67 -27.95 7.19
CA ARG A 3 -15.41 -27.68 6.46
C ARG A 3 -14.37 -28.78 6.58
N TRP A 4 -14.36 -29.50 7.69
CA TRP A 4 -13.46 -30.63 7.94
C TRP A 4 -13.66 -31.83 7.00
N ILE A 5 -14.89 -32.10 6.54
CA ILE A 5 -15.17 -33.23 5.62
C ILE A 5 -14.61 -32.95 4.22
N LYS A 6 -14.71 -31.70 3.74
CA LYS A 6 -14.10 -31.29 2.45
C LYS A 6 -12.58 -31.50 2.46
N ARG A 7 -11.93 -31.11 3.56
CA ARG A 7 -10.47 -31.27 3.74
C ARG A 7 -10.05 -32.75 3.74
N MET A 8 -10.82 -33.62 4.41
CA MET A 8 -10.53 -35.06 4.42
C MET A 8 -10.68 -35.69 3.02
N LEU A 9 -11.68 -35.27 2.25
CA LEU A 9 -11.92 -35.80 0.91
C LEU A 9 -10.80 -35.43 -0.08
N VAL A 10 -10.25 -34.22 0.01
CA VAL A 10 -9.06 -33.79 -0.76
C VAL A 10 -7.86 -34.68 -0.44
N VAL A 11 -7.59 -34.92 0.85
CA VAL A 11 -6.47 -35.77 1.28
C VAL A 11 -6.63 -37.21 0.79
N PHE A 12 -7.84 -37.79 0.86
CA PHE A 12 -8.09 -39.14 0.36
C PHE A 12 -7.88 -39.28 -1.15
N ILE A 13 -8.38 -38.33 -1.96
CA ILE A 13 -8.19 -38.36 -3.41
C ILE A 13 -6.71 -38.30 -3.76
N THR A 14 -5.94 -37.42 -3.11
CA THR A 14 -4.51 -37.28 -3.36
C THR A 14 -3.73 -38.55 -3.01
N VAL A 15 -4.06 -39.23 -1.91
CA VAL A 15 -3.38 -40.47 -1.50
C VAL A 15 -3.74 -41.65 -2.41
N PHE A 16 -5.02 -41.85 -2.73
CA PHE A 16 -5.46 -42.99 -3.54
C PHE A 16 -5.08 -42.86 -5.02
N THR A 17 -4.91 -41.64 -5.53
CA THR A 17 -4.51 -41.39 -6.92
C THR A 17 -3.01 -41.11 -7.07
N PHE A 18 -2.22 -41.24 -5.99
CA PHE A 18 -0.79 -40.88 -5.94
C PHE A 18 -0.50 -39.49 -6.53
N GLY A 19 -1.42 -38.55 -6.36
CA GLY A 19 -1.31 -37.19 -6.89
C GLY A 19 -1.42 -37.07 -8.42
N LEU A 20 -1.82 -38.12 -9.15
CA LEU A 20 -2.02 -38.07 -10.61
C LEU A 20 -3.32 -37.35 -11.03
N VAL A 21 -4.28 -37.21 -10.11
CA VAL A 21 -5.56 -36.55 -10.38
C VAL A 21 -5.76 -35.38 -9.43
N THR A 22 -5.95 -34.19 -9.98
CA THR A 22 -6.26 -32.97 -9.21
C THR A 22 -7.73 -32.96 -8.80
N PRO A 23 -8.05 -32.74 -7.51
CA PRO A 23 -9.45 -32.64 -7.06
C PRO A 23 -10.18 -31.44 -7.68
N PRO A 24 -11.50 -31.52 -7.89
CA PRO A 24 -12.28 -30.45 -8.51
C PRO A 24 -12.35 -29.18 -7.65
N GLU A 25 -12.36 -28.02 -8.32
CA GLU A 25 -12.17 -26.68 -7.74
C GLU A 25 -13.18 -26.30 -6.64
N TYR A 26 -14.42 -26.80 -6.70
CA TYR A 26 -15.46 -26.57 -5.67
C TYR A 26 -15.11 -27.14 -4.28
N LEU A 27 -14.12 -28.03 -4.20
CA LEU A 27 -13.59 -28.52 -2.92
C LEU A 27 -12.63 -27.54 -2.25
N TYR A 28 -12.06 -26.60 -3.01
CA TYR A 28 -11.12 -25.59 -2.55
C TYR A 28 -11.77 -24.24 -2.21
N VAL A 29 -13.00 -23.99 -2.68
CA VAL A 29 -13.70 -22.73 -2.41
C VAL A 29 -14.36 -22.75 -1.02
N ASP A 30 -13.88 -21.85 -0.16
CA ASP A 30 -14.44 -21.55 1.16
C ASP A 30 -15.29 -20.27 1.03
N ASP A 31 -16.59 -20.43 0.78
CA ASP A 31 -17.53 -19.32 0.57
C ASP A 31 -17.75 -18.49 1.84
N ALA A 32 -17.62 -17.16 1.72
CA ALA A 32 -18.34 -16.17 2.52
C ALA A 32 -18.06 -14.74 2.00
N LYS A 33 -18.99 -13.86 1.59
CA LYS A 33 -20.47 -13.79 1.49
C LYS A 33 -20.76 -12.62 0.53
N ALA A 34 -21.73 -12.69 -0.38
CA ALA A 34 -23.08 -12.07 -0.31
C ALA A 34 -23.44 -11.77 -1.79
N ASP A 35 -24.63 -11.88 -2.37
CA ASP A 35 -26.02 -12.05 -1.96
C ASP A 35 -26.81 -12.32 -3.27
N LYS A 36 -27.91 -13.08 -3.21
CA LYS A 36 -28.98 -13.27 -4.24
C LYS A 36 -28.59 -13.99 -5.56
N GLN A 37 -29.41 -14.80 -6.23
CA GLN A 37 -30.74 -15.36 -5.99
C GLN A 37 -30.96 -16.47 -7.05
N HIS A 38 -31.67 -17.52 -6.62
CA HIS A 38 -32.65 -18.32 -7.40
C HIS A 38 -32.29 -19.20 -8.61
N LYS A 39 -32.60 -20.49 -8.38
CA LYS A 39 -33.44 -21.41 -9.18
C LYS A 39 -32.77 -22.23 -10.30
N ALA A 40 -32.50 -23.48 -9.93
CA ALA A 40 -32.97 -24.72 -10.56
C ALA A 40 -33.60 -24.66 -11.97
N GLY A 41 -33.05 -25.50 -12.85
CA GLY A 41 -33.85 -26.41 -13.66
C GLY A 41 -33.58 -26.38 -15.16
N TYR A 42 -33.44 -27.60 -15.71
CA TYR A 42 -33.53 -28.00 -17.12
C TYR A 42 -32.27 -27.92 -17.98
N VAL A 43 -31.69 -29.12 -18.15
CA VAL A 43 -30.92 -29.51 -19.33
C VAL A 43 -31.89 -29.67 -20.51
N ARG A 44 -31.70 -28.91 -21.59
CA ARG A 44 -32.02 -29.38 -22.94
C ARG A 44 -31.26 -28.62 -24.03
N GLU A 45 -30.65 -29.43 -24.89
CA GLU A 45 -30.31 -29.26 -26.31
C GLU A 45 -29.32 -28.18 -26.77
N THR A 46 -28.38 -28.70 -27.55
CA THR A 46 -27.29 -28.09 -28.29
C THR A 46 -27.78 -27.16 -29.40
N THR A 47 -27.31 -25.91 -29.37
CA THR A 47 -27.24 -25.02 -30.52
C THR A 47 -25.86 -24.35 -30.50
N PRO A 48 -25.05 -24.38 -31.57
CA PRO A 48 -23.75 -23.73 -31.56
C PRO A 48 -23.98 -22.23 -31.71
N VAL A 49 -23.93 -21.50 -30.60
CA VAL A 49 -23.84 -20.04 -30.63
C VAL A 49 -22.38 -19.71 -30.88
N THR A 50 -22.11 -19.17 -32.06
CA THR A 50 -20.85 -18.52 -32.42
C THR A 50 -20.51 -17.53 -31.31
N ALA A 51 -19.47 -17.83 -30.54
CA ALA A 51 -18.95 -16.91 -29.54
C ALA A 51 -18.39 -15.68 -30.27
N VAL A 52 -19.17 -14.61 -30.28
CA VAL A 52 -18.64 -13.28 -30.56
C VAL A 52 -17.69 -12.99 -29.41
N ILE A 53 -16.39 -13.00 -29.69
CA ILE A 53 -15.38 -12.48 -28.79
C ILE A 53 -15.65 -10.98 -28.72
N GLU A 54 -16.40 -10.56 -27.71
CA GLU A 54 -16.47 -9.16 -27.34
C GLU A 54 -15.09 -8.82 -26.79
N ASP A 55 -14.30 -8.10 -27.58
CA ASP A 55 -13.02 -7.53 -27.16
C ASP A 55 -13.28 -6.73 -25.89
N ILE A 56 -12.93 -7.30 -24.74
CA ILE A 56 -12.88 -6.61 -23.46
C ILE A 56 -11.78 -5.57 -23.62
N HIS A 57 -12.15 -4.38 -24.09
CA HIS A 57 -11.32 -3.19 -23.99
C HIS A 57 -11.20 -2.87 -22.51
N LEU A 58 -10.16 -3.39 -21.87
CA LEU A 58 -9.72 -2.89 -20.58
C LEU A 58 -9.50 -1.39 -20.75
N PRO A 59 -10.10 -0.54 -19.90
CA PRO A 59 -9.84 0.89 -19.95
C PRO A 59 -8.34 1.08 -19.80
N TYR A 60 -7.72 1.67 -20.82
CA TYR A 60 -6.36 2.17 -20.72
C TYR A 60 -6.38 3.27 -19.67
N GLU A 61 -5.93 2.98 -18.45
CA GLU A 61 -5.67 4.02 -17.44
C GLU A 61 -4.57 4.90 -18.01
N GLU A 62 -4.89 6.16 -18.29
CA GLU A 62 -3.85 7.12 -18.69
C GLU A 62 -2.79 7.21 -17.59
N PRO A 63 -1.50 7.27 -17.97
CA PRO A 63 -0.43 7.36 -17.00
C PRO A 63 -0.58 8.64 -16.16
N LYS A 64 -0.49 8.52 -14.83
CA LYS A 64 -0.62 9.66 -13.90
C LYS A 64 0.43 10.76 -14.14
N TYR A 65 1.58 10.37 -14.70
CA TYR A 65 2.72 11.22 -14.98
C TYR A 65 3.62 10.54 -16.02
N GLU A 66 4.35 11.34 -16.79
CA GLU A 66 5.14 10.88 -17.94
C GLU A 66 6.65 11.02 -17.73
N ASP A 67 7.06 11.90 -16.81
CA ASP A 67 8.45 12.25 -16.55
C ASP A 67 8.71 12.49 -15.05
N VAL A 68 9.97 12.73 -14.71
CA VAL A 68 10.41 12.95 -13.31
C VAL A 68 9.73 14.18 -12.71
N SER A 69 9.56 15.26 -13.47
CA SER A 69 8.97 16.50 -12.96
C SER A 69 7.50 16.34 -12.59
N SER A 70 6.73 15.68 -13.46
CA SER A 70 5.32 15.39 -13.25
C SER A 70 5.11 14.37 -12.13
N PHE A 71 5.98 13.36 -12.02
CA PHE A 71 6.01 12.46 -10.86
C PHE A 71 6.25 13.22 -9.56
N VAL A 72 7.30 14.03 -9.47
CA VAL A 72 7.65 14.76 -8.24
C VAL A 72 6.53 15.70 -7.82
N THR A 73 5.88 16.38 -8.77
CA THR A 73 4.74 17.25 -8.48
C THR A 73 3.60 16.46 -7.84
N TYR A 74 3.16 15.37 -8.47
CA TYR A 74 2.15 14.47 -7.91
C TYR A 74 2.57 13.90 -6.54
N ALA A 75 3.84 13.52 -6.45
CA ALA A 75 4.38 12.87 -5.28
C ALA A 75 4.42 13.79 -4.06
N MET A 76 4.75 15.06 -4.28
CA MET A 76 4.78 16.08 -3.25
C MET A 76 3.39 16.41 -2.73
N GLU A 77 2.39 16.52 -3.61
CA GLU A 77 0.99 16.71 -3.20
C GLU A 77 0.51 15.55 -2.32
N SER A 78 0.83 14.31 -2.71
CA SER A 78 0.49 13.12 -1.92
C SER A 78 1.25 13.08 -0.59
N ALA A 79 2.57 13.32 -0.61
CA ALA A 79 3.41 13.31 0.58
C ALA A 79 2.92 14.32 1.64
N GLU A 80 2.55 15.51 1.21
CA GLU A 80 1.98 16.54 2.07
C GLU A 80 0.61 16.11 2.64
N LYS A 81 -0.31 15.68 1.77
CA LYS A 81 -1.65 15.19 2.17
C LYS A 81 -1.55 14.08 3.21
N GLN A 82 -0.74 13.05 2.95
CA GLN A 82 -0.58 11.92 3.87
C GLN A 82 0.10 12.33 5.18
N SER A 83 1.00 13.32 5.16
CA SER A 83 1.61 13.86 6.38
C SER A 83 0.60 14.61 7.25
N VAL A 84 -0.18 15.52 6.64
CA VAL A 84 -1.22 16.29 7.33
C VAL A 84 -2.31 15.37 7.91
N GLU A 85 -2.72 14.34 7.14
CA GLU A 85 -3.67 13.33 7.62
C GLU A 85 -3.14 12.60 8.86
N LYS A 86 -1.85 12.22 8.85
CA LYS A 86 -1.20 11.54 9.98
C LYS A 86 -1.16 12.42 11.24
N PHE A 87 -0.82 13.70 11.08
CA PHE A 87 -0.74 14.65 12.19
C PHE A 87 -2.13 14.91 12.80
N GLY A 88 -3.15 15.00 11.94
CA GLY A 88 -4.51 15.29 12.33
C GLY A 88 -4.66 16.62 13.06
N THR A 89 -5.85 16.85 13.60
CA THR A 89 -6.25 18.17 14.13
C THR A 89 -5.54 18.61 15.41
N LYS A 90 -4.83 17.71 16.10
CA LYS A 90 -4.12 18.02 17.35
C LYS A 90 -2.65 18.33 17.15
N ILE A 91 -1.97 17.58 16.28
CA ILE A 91 -0.53 17.75 16.06
C ILE A 91 -0.28 18.73 14.92
N GLY A 92 -1.08 18.65 13.84
CA GLY A 92 -0.91 19.45 12.63
C GLY A 92 -0.76 20.95 12.90
N PRO A 93 -1.70 21.61 13.60
CA PRO A 93 -1.63 23.05 13.85
C PRO A 93 -0.37 23.55 14.59
N VAL A 94 0.40 22.64 15.21
CA VAL A 94 1.62 22.99 15.96
C VAL A 94 2.87 22.82 15.12
N ILE A 95 2.92 21.81 14.26
CA ILE A 95 4.17 21.40 13.59
C ILE A 95 4.15 21.57 12.06
N GLU A 96 2.98 21.79 11.47
CA GLU A 96 2.82 21.73 10.00
C GLU A 96 3.66 22.80 9.28
N ASP A 97 3.74 24.02 9.82
CA ASP A 97 4.56 25.09 9.23
C ASP A 97 6.05 24.73 9.22
N GLU A 98 6.57 24.21 10.35
CA GLU A 98 7.96 23.78 10.46
C GLU A 98 8.25 22.55 9.59
N PHE A 99 7.28 21.62 9.50
CA PHE A 99 7.36 20.47 8.60
C PHE A 99 7.48 20.89 7.14
N ARG A 100 6.64 21.82 6.69
CA ARG A 100 6.67 22.37 5.33
C ARG A 100 7.98 23.07 5.01
N GLN A 101 8.59 23.74 5.99
CA GLN A 101 9.81 24.52 5.79
C GLN A 101 11.09 23.70 5.89
N ALA A 102 11.13 22.68 6.77
CA ALA A 102 12.36 21.98 7.12
C ALA A 102 12.43 20.53 6.65
N VAL A 103 11.28 19.83 6.54
CA VAL A 103 11.22 18.39 6.24
C VAL A 103 10.75 18.14 4.81
N LEU A 104 9.69 18.83 4.37
CA LEU A 104 9.10 18.63 3.06
C LEU A 104 10.08 18.88 1.88
N PRO A 105 10.99 19.88 1.92
CA PRO A 105 12.00 20.05 0.87
C PRO A 105 12.97 18.86 0.76
N LYS A 106 13.32 18.21 1.87
CA LYS A 106 14.18 17.03 1.85
C LYS A 106 13.44 15.80 1.34
N ILE A 107 12.12 15.72 1.55
CA ILE A 107 11.28 14.70 0.93
C ILE A 107 11.30 14.89 -0.60
N GLU A 108 11.20 16.13 -1.08
CA GLU A 108 11.27 16.46 -2.50
C GLU A 108 12.60 16.01 -3.14
N GLU A 109 13.72 16.22 -2.45
CA GLU A 109 15.04 15.73 -2.87
C GLU A 109 15.02 14.20 -3.05
N VAL A 110 14.54 13.47 -2.05
CA VAL A 110 14.48 11.99 -2.11
C VAL A 110 13.51 11.50 -3.19
N LEU A 111 12.40 12.19 -3.41
CA LEU A 111 11.43 11.87 -4.48
C LEU A 111 12.03 12.15 -5.87
N THR A 112 12.78 13.23 -6.01
CA THR A 112 13.51 13.55 -7.24
C THR A 112 14.56 12.48 -7.55
N ASP A 113 15.31 12.05 -6.54
CA ASP A 113 16.34 11.01 -6.67
C ASP A 113 15.74 9.68 -7.12
N ILE A 114 14.68 9.20 -6.46
CA ILE A 114 14.05 7.92 -6.84
C ILE A 114 13.35 8.02 -8.21
N GLY A 115 12.73 9.16 -8.53
CA GLY A 115 12.15 9.42 -9.84
C GLY A 115 13.20 9.37 -10.94
N THR A 116 14.38 9.95 -10.71
CA THR A 116 15.51 9.90 -11.64
C THR A 116 16.08 8.47 -11.78
N GLU A 117 16.23 7.73 -10.68
CA GLU A 117 16.69 6.33 -10.70
C GLU A 117 15.73 5.42 -11.49
N ARG A 118 14.44 5.76 -11.50
CA ARG A 118 13.36 4.97 -12.11
C ARG A 118 12.74 5.65 -13.32
N GLU A 119 13.44 6.58 -13.97
CA GLU A 119 12.92 7.36 -15.09
C GLU A 119 12.30 6.49 -16.19
N GLN A 120 12.94 5.36 -16.52
CA GLN A 120 12.45 4.43 -17.54
C GLN A 120 11.19 3.65 -17.15
N SER A 121 10.93 3.51 -15.85
CA SER A 121 9.78 2.79 -15.29
C SER A 121 8.93 3.71 -14.43
N ILE A 122 8.94 5.01 -14.72
CA ILE A 122 8.38 6.00 -13.80
C ILE A 122 6.87 5.80 -13.63
N GLN A 123 6.19 5.42 -14.71
CA GLN A 123 4.75 5.11 -14.72
C GLN A 123 4.37 3.96 -13.77
N ASN A 124 5.33 3.15 -13.35
CA ASN A 124 5.12 2.06 -12.39
C ASN A 124 5.23 2.52 -10.94
N LEU A 125 5.77 3.71 -10.67
CA LEU A 125 5.84 4.23 -9.32
C LEU A 125 4.43 4.56 -8.80
N GLU A 126 4.22 4.40 -7.50
CA GLU A 126 2.97 4.75 -6.84
C GLU A 126 3.25 5.14 -5.39
N ILE A 127 2.38 5.97 -4.82
CA ILE A 127 2.50 6.42 -3.44
C ILE A 127 1.37 5.85 -2.60
N SER A 128 1.75 5.24 -1.48
CA SER A 128 0.78 4.66 -0.58
C SER A 128 -0.07 5.72 0.10
N GLU A 129 -1.37 5.48 0.17
CA GLU A 129 -2.29 6.27 1.00
C GLU A 129 -2.45 5.65 2.41
N HIS A 130 -3.24 6.31 3.25
CA HIS A 130 -3.61 5.90 4.60
C HIS A 130 -2.39 5.66 5.51
N PRO A 131 -1.83 6.74 6.10
CA PRO A 131 -0.75 6.63 7.07
C PRO A 131 -1.17 5.79 8.27
N ALA A 132 -0.20 5.28 9.03
CA ALA A 132 -0.51 4.43 10.17
C ALA A 132 -1.00 5.23 11.40
N ALA A 133 -2.05 4.70 12.03
CA ALA A 133 -2.68 5.24 13.23
C ALA A 133 -1.90 5.02 14.53
N GLY A 134 -2.35 5.72 15.57
CA GLY A 134 -2.01 5.37 16.94
C GLY A 134 -0.54 5.63 17.26
N TYR A 135 0.25 4.56 17.18
CA TYR A 135 1.69 4.57 17.42
C TYR A 135 2.51 4.17 16.19
N GLY A 136 1.88 3.86 15.06
CA GLY A 136 2.57 3.46 13.84
C GLY A 136 3.37 4.61 13.24
N GLU A 137 4.56 4.28 12.72
CA GLU A 137 5.52 5.29 12.23
C GLU A 137 5.27 5.67 10.76
N LYS A 138 4.73 4.74 9.96
CA LYS A 138 4.48 4.92 8.52
C LYS A 138 3.67 6.18 8.23
N ILE A 139 4.23 7.08 7.42
CA ILE A 139 3.49 8.15 6.76
C ILE A 139 3.03 7.63 5.40
N PHE A 140 3.96 7.43 4.48
CA PHE A 140 3.72 6.86 3.17
C PHE A 140 4.96 6.11 2.69
N HIS A 141 4.86 5.41 1.57
CA HIS A 141 5.98 4.83 0.86
C HIS A 141 5.79 5.01 -0.64
N VAL A 142 6.90 5.07 -1.36
CA VAL A 142 6.96 4.92 -2.82
C VAL A 142 7.19 3.45 -3.10
N TYR A 143 6.36 2.85 -3.94
CA TYR A 143 6.49 1.45 -4.36
C TYR A 143 6.34 1.31 -5.86
N ASP A 144 6.81 0.19 -6.37
CA ASP A 144 6.59 -0.23 -7.75
C ASP A 144 5.27 -1.01 -7.83
N ARG A 145 4.32 -0.52 -8.63
CA ARG A 145 2.96 -1.07 -8.80
C ARG A 145 2.96 -2.44 -9.48
N GLU A 146 3.91 -2.71 -10.37
CA GLU A 146 3.98 -4.01 -11.06
C GLU A 146 4.43 -5.13 -10.12
N THR A 147 5.45 -4.84 -9.30
CA THR A 147 6.04 -5.83 -8.39
C THR A 147 5.42 -5.82 -6.99
N GLY A 148 4.76 -4.72 -6.61
CA GLY A 148 4.27 -4.46 -5.26
C GLY A 148 5.39 -4.24 -4.24
N GLN A 149 6.62 -3.98 -4.68
CA GLN A 149 7.77 -3.82 -3.80
C GLN A 149 7.96 -2.36 -3.40
N ASP A 150 8.08 -2.13 -2.10
CA ASP A 150 8.46 -0.82 -1.58
C ASP A 150 9.88 -0.45 -2.04
N LEU A 151 10.06 0.81 -2.42
CA LEU A 151 11.36 1.38 -2.79
C LEU A 151 11.88 2.28 -1.68
N ILE A 152 11.03 3.19 -1.19
CA ILE A 152 11.35 4.15 -0.13
C ILE A 152 10.17 4.23 0.84
N ARG A 153 10.44 4.19 2.15
CA ARG A 153 9.42 4.32 3.20
C ARG A 153 9.66 5.56 4.05
N PHE A 154 8.70 6.48 4.09
CA PHE A 154 8.78 7.72 4.86
C PHE A 154 8.02 7.58 6.17
N HIS A 155 8.75 7.77 7.27
CA HIS A 155 8.29 7.49 8.63
C HIS A 155 8.46 8.70 9.54
N VAL A 156 7.66 8.76 10.61
CA VAL A 156 7.86 9.69 11.72
C VAL A 156 7.79 8.96 13.07
N ARG A 157 8.81 9.21 13.89
CA ARG A 157 8.92 8.70 15.26
C ARG A 157 8.65 9.78 16.27
N ARG A 158 8.19 9.36 17.44
CA ARG A 158 8.14 10.20 18.64
C ARG A 158 9.36 9.87 19.48
N GLU A 159 10.24 10.83 19.64
CA GLU A 159 11.40 10.72 20.51
C GLU A 159 11.16 11.48 21.81
N ASN A 160 11.79 11.02 22.89
CA ASN A 160 11.82 11.74 24.15
C ASN A 160 13.23 11.61 24.76
N PRO A 161 14.23 12.33 24.20
CA PRO A 161 15.56 12.32 24.76
C PRO A 161 15.53 12.84 26.21
N PRO A 162 16.35 12.29 27.12
CA PRO A 162 16.31 12.66 28.52
C PRO A 162 16.49 14.18 28.72
N LYS A 163 15.53 14.81 29.40
CA LYS A 163 15.48 16.26 29.74
C LYS A 163 15.19 17.22 28.57
N ASP A 164 15.00 16.73 27.35
CA ASP A 164 14.81 17.57 26.16
C ASP A 164 13.34 17.67 25.72
N GLY A 165 12.43 16.94 26.40
CA GLY A 165 11.03 16.86 26.01
C GLY A 165 10.81 15.96 24.80
N TYR A 166 9.64 16.07 24.18
CA TYR A 166 9.22 15.25 23.06
C TYR A 166 9.48 15.91 21.72
N TRP A 167 9.89 15.08 20.77
CA TRP A 167 10.25 15.46 19.40
C TRP A 167 9.59 14.53 18.40
N PHE A 168 9.31 15.04 17.21
CA PHE A 168 8.99 14.22 16.05
C PHE A 168 10.21 14.11 15.15
N ASN A 169 10.69 12.88 14.94
CA ASN A 169 11.82 12.61 14.06
C ASN A 169 11.32 12.00 12.75
N PHE A 170 11.50 12.74 11.66
CA PHE A 170 11.17 12.34 10.31
C PHE A 170 12.38 11.69 9.65
N HIS A 171 12.16 10.52 9.06
CA HIS A 171 13.22 9.77 8.41
C HIS A 171 12.64 8.91 7.29
N TYR A 172 13.51 8.43 6.42
CA TYR A 172 13.15 7.41 5.44
C TYR A 172 14.03 6.16 5.54
N HIS A 173 13.52 5.08 4.96
CA HIS A 173 14.21 3.83 4.76
C HIS A 173 14.25 3.52 3.27
N ALA A 174 15.36 2.94 2.78
CA ALA A 174 15.53 2.61 1.37
C ALA A 174 15.67 1.11 1.13
N ALA A 175 15.12 0.63 0.02
CA ALA A 175 15.25 -0.78 -0.38
C ALA A 175 16.72 -1.18 -0.58
N ALA A 176 17.59 -0.26 -1.01
CA ALA A 176 19.02 -0.49 -1.27
C ALA A 176 19.80 -1.03 -0.04
N ASP A 177 19.33 -0.76 1.18
CA ASP A 177 19.90 -1.31 2.41
C ASP A 177 18.96 -2.26 3.16
N ASN A 178 17.95 -2.81 2.47
CA ASN A 178 16.90 -3.64 3.06
C ASN A 178 16.15 -2.94 4.20
N PHE A 179 15.94 -1.62 4.05
CA PHE A 179 15.23 -0.75 4.99
C PHE A 179 15.85 -0.69 6.39
N GLN A 180 17.15 -0.96 6.53
CA GLN A 180 17.81 -1.03 7.84
C GLN A 180 18.21 0.33 8.39
N LYS A 181 18.63 1.25 7.51
CA LYS A 181 19.07 2.58 7.96
C LYS A 181 17.89 3.53 8.10
N HIS A 182 18.06 4.49 9.00
CA HIS A 182 17.16 5.63 9.17
C HIS A 182 17.88 6.85 8.61
N TYR A 183 17.53 7.25 7.40
CA TYR A 183 18.06 8.45 6.79
C TYR A 183 17.28 9.66 7.31
N ASP A 184 17.97 10.59 7.97
CA ASP A 184 17.35 11.72 8.67
C ASP A 184 16.78 12.75 7.70
N LEU A 185 15.49 13.07 7.86
CA LEU A 185 14.83 14.18 7.19
C LEU A 185 14.68 15.39 8.13
N GLY A 186 14.77 15.18 9.43
CA GLY A 186 14.84 16.25 10.42
C GLY A 186 13.97 15.99 11.63
N LYS A 187 14.05 16.90 12.59
CA LYS A 187 13.33 16.81 13.86
C LYS A 187 12.59 18.10 14.16
N ILE A 188 11.37 17.96 14.65
CA ILE A 188 10.52 19.07 15.08
C ILE A 188 10.22 18.91 16.56
N TYR A 189 10.42 19.97 17.33
CA TYR A 189 10.10 19.96 18.76
C TYR A 189 8.59 19.98 18.96
N TRP A 190 8.08 19.12 19.83
CA TRP A 190 6.67 19.15 20.23
C TRP A 190 6.48 19.98 21.50
N ASN A 191 6.86 19.41 22.64
CA ASN A 191 6.66 19.99 23.96
C ASN A 191 7.31 19.09 25.04
N ARG A 192 7.30 19.53 26.30
CA ARG A 192 7.64 18.70 27.46
C ARG A 192 6.60 17.61 27.77
N ASN A 193 5.35 17.84 27.38
CA ASN A 193 4.27 16.86 27.57
C ASN A 193 4.24 15.84 26.43
N MET A 194 3.82 14.62 26.73
CA MET A 194 3.70 13.56 25.74
C MET A 194 2.71 13.97 24.63
N PRO A 195 3.10 13.88 23.35
CA PRO A 195 2.18 14.15 22.24
C PRO A 195 1.04 13.12 22.20
N PRO A 196 -0.13 13.49 21.66
CA PRO A 196 -1.20 12.54 21.44
C PRO A 196 -0.79 11.46 20.44
N LYS A 197 -1.65 10.45 20.29
CA LYS A 197 -1.53 9.44 19.24
C LYS A 197 -1.79 10.06 17.86
N TRP A 198 -1.25 9.43 16.81
CA TRP A 198 -1.55 9.76 15.41
C TRP A 198 -3.04 9.54 15.10
N PHE A 199 -3.59 10.33 14.18
CA PHE A 199 -5.03 10.38 13.90
C PHE A 199 -5.51 9.30 12.91
N SER A 200 -4.92 9.28 11.71
CA SER A 200 -5.32 8.43 10.56
C SER A 200 -5.30 6.96 10.89
#